data_AF-A0A0B5D6N7-F1
#
_entry.id   AF-A0A0B5D6N7-F1
#
_cell.length_a   1.000
_cell.length_b   1.000
_cell.length_c   1.000
_cell.angle_alpha   90.00
_cell.angle_beta   90.00
_cell.angle_gamma   90.00
#
_symmetry.space_group_name_H-M   'P 1'
#
loop_
_entity.id
_entity.type
_entity.pdbx_description
1 polymer ?
#
loop_
_entity_poly.entity_id
_entity_poly.type
_entity_poly.pdbx_seq_one_letter_code
_entity_poly.pdbx_strand_id
1 'polypeptide(L)'
;MGPPGSAAHFADLIRSCLPPGAKPPAESDDLFRLHAVLLKAKGEQVSEEDVHDAWSAWMQTIDSSHDGLVPCADLSPETLAADAPYAEAIREAARQAARSRG
;
A
#
# COMPACT_ATOMS: atom_id res chain seq x y z
N MET A 1 -13.78 -10.43 -3.60
CA MET A 1 -13.65 -9.36 -4.61
C MET A 1 -14.75 -8.33 -4.44
N GLY A 2 -14.40 -7.09 -4.12
CA GLY A 2 -15.36 -5.97 -3.98
C GLY A 2 -15.96 -5.51 -5.32
N PRO A 3 -17.00 -4.64 -5.30
CA PRO A 3 -17.58 -4.10 -6.52
C PRO A 3 -16.55 -3.29 -7.33
N PRO A 4 -16.59 -3.30 -8.68
CA PRO A 4 -15.62 -2.61 -9.52
C PRO A 4 -15.46 -1.13 -9.14
N GLY A 5 -14.21 -0.66 -9.05
CA GLY A 5 -13.88 0.72 -8.67
C GLY A 5 -14.03 1.06 -7.17
N SER A 6 -14.44 0.11 -6.33
CA SER A 6 -14.42 0.28 -4.87
C SER A 6 -13.02 0.13 -4.27
N ALA A 7 -12.82 0.63 -3.05
CA ALA A 7 -11.57 0.45 -2.32
C ALA A 7 -11.23 -1.04 -2.11
N ALA A 8 -12.24 -1.90 -1.88
CA ALA A 8 -12.04 -3.34 -1.73
C ALA A 8 -11.59 -3.99 -3.06
N HIS A 9 -12.16 -3.58 -4.19
CA HIS A 9 -11.71 -4.06 -5.50
C HIS A 9 -10.25 -3.66 -5.80
N PHE A 10 -9.89 -2.41 -5.51
CA PHE A 10 -8.50 -1.97 -5.69
C PHE A 10 -7.54 -2.61 -4.68
N ALA A 11 -7.96 -2.87 -3.45
CA ALA A 11 -7.17 -3.60 -2.46
C ALA A 11 -6.81 -5.01 -2.98
N ASP A 12 -7.78 -5.73 -3.52
CA ASP A 12 -7.55 -7.05 -4.13
C ASP A 12 -6.59 -6.97 -5.33
N LEU A 13 -6.77 -5.95 -6.19
CA LEU A 13 -5.90 -5.71 -7.35
C LEU A 13 -4.46 -5.43 -6.93
N ILE A 14 -4.24 -4.52 -5.97
CA ILE A 14 -2.91 -4.20 -5.44
C ILE A 14 -2.25 -5.45 -4.85
N ARG A 15 -2.99 -6.24 -4.06
CA ARG A 15 -2.48 -7.49 -3.48
C ARG A 15 -2.04 -8.48 -4.56
N SER A 16 -2.74 -8.54 -5.69
CA SER A 16 -2.36 -9.37 -6.85
C SER A 16 -1.14 -8.87 -7.63
N CYS A 17 -0.78 -7.59 -7.47
CA CYS A 17 0.38 -6.98 -8.13
C CYS A 17 1.68 -7.10 -7.32
N LEU A 18 1.62 -7.64 -6.10
CA LEU A 18 2.81 -7.83 -5.28
C LEU A 18 3.75 -8.88 -5.87
N PRO A 19 5.07 -8.71 -5.73
CA PRO A 19 6.03 -9.71 -6.17
C PRO A 19 5.90 -11.01 -5.34
N PRO A 20 6.24 -12.19 -5.89
CA PRO A 20 6.08 -13.48 -5.20
C PRO A 20 6.80 -13.60 -3.85
N GLY A 21 7.82 -12.78 -3.61
CA GLY A 21 8.58 -12.76 -2.35
C GLY A 21 8.00 -11.83 -1.27
N ALA A 22 7.01 -10.99 -1.61
CA ALA A 22 6.38 -10.10 -0.64
C ALA A 22 5.56 -10.91 0.36
N LYS A 23 5.69 -10.57 1.65
CA LYS A 23 4.93 -11.19 2.73
C LYS A 23 4.12 -10.11 3.45
N PRO A 24 2.90 -9.82 2.98
CA PRO A 24 2.01 -8.91 3.68
C PRO A 24 1.79 -9.37 5.12
N PRO A 25 1.67 -8.44 6.09
CA PRO A 25 1.27 -8.79 7.44
C PRO A 25 -0.05 -9.59 7.43
N ALA A 26 -0.23 -10.46 8.43
CA ALA A 26 -1.52 -11.11 8.64
C ALA A 26 -2.60 -10.04 8.88
N GLU A 27 -3.82 -10.32 8.42
CA GLU A 27 -4.99 -9.44 8.63
C GLU A 27 -4.80 -7.99 8.11
N SER A 28 -3.94 -7.83 7.09
CA SER A 28 -3.63 -6.55 6.44
C SER A 28 -4.73 -6.00 5.52
N ASP A 29 -5.96 -6.49 5.61
CA ASP A 29 -7.03 -6.11 4.68
C ASP A 29 -7.35 -4.60 4.74
N ASP A 30 -7.35 -4.02 5.93
CA ASP A 30 -7.55 -2.58 6.11
C ASP A 30 -6.35 -1.76 5.62
N LEU A 31 -5.12 -2.27 5.75
CA LEU A 31 -3.93 -1.67 5.15
C LEU A 31 -4.06 -1.59 3.62
N PHE A 32 -4.49 -2.67 2.96
CA PHE A 32 -4.70 -2.62 1.50
C PHE A 32 -5.86 -1.69 1.09
N ARG A 33 -6.85 -1.46 1.95
CA ARG A 33 -7.87 -0.43 1.71
C ARG A 33 -7.27 0.98 1.79
N LEU A 34 -6.32 1.24 2.69
CA LEU A 34 -5.57 2.50 2.73
C LEU A 34 -4.71 2.66 1.46
N HIS A 35 -4.01 1.60 1.03
CA HIS A 35 -3.31 1.60 -0.25
C HIS A 35 -4.22 1.87 -1.45
N ALA A 36 -5.46 1.36 -1.43
CA ALA A 36 -6.46 1.67 -2.45
C ALA A 36 -6.87 3.15 -2.45
N VAL A 37 -6.83 3.83 -1.30
CA VAL A 37 -7.01 5.30 -1.23
C VAL A 37 -5.83 6.01 -1.90
N LEU A 38 -4.59 5.58 -1.63
CA LEU A 38 -3.40 6.12 -2.30
C LEU A 38 -3.45 5.94 -3.82
N LEU A 39 -3.86 4.75 -4.28
CA LEU A 39 -4.08 4.47 -5.70
C LEU A 39 -5.06 5.48 -6.32
N LYS A 40 -6.18 5.76 -5.64
CA LYS A 40 -7.19 6.71 -6.15
C LYS A 40 -6.72 8.16 -6.11
N ALA A 41 -5.92 8.53 -5.12
CA ALA A 41 -5.47 9.91 -4.91
C ALA A 41 -4.26 10.27 -5.78
N LYS A 42 -3.28 9.38 -5.89
CA LYS A 42 -1.98 9.64 -6.53
C LYS A 42 -1.66 8.69 -7.69
N GLY A 43 -2.30 7.51 -7.75
CA GLY A 43 -2.11 6.54 -8.83
C GLY A 43 -0.64 6.14 -9.00
N GLU A 44 -0.10 6.37 -10.19
CA GLU A 44 1.30 6.04 -10.51
C GLU A 44 2.33 6.93 -9.79
N GLN A 45 1.92 8.01 -9.11
CA GLN A 45 2.81 8.91 -8.37
C GLN A 45 2.98 8.55 -6.89
N VAL A 46 2.47 7.39 -6.47
CA VAL A 46 2.67 6.89 -5.10
C VAL A 46 4.16 6.65 -4.84
N SER A 47 4.64 7.15 -3.71
CA SER A 47 6.01 6.99 -3.19
C SER A 47 6.05 5.95 -2.07
N GLU A 48 7.27 5.56 -1.67
CA GLU A 48 7.51 4.73 -0.48
C GLU A 48 7.06 5.44 0.80
N GLU A 49 7.23 6.76 0.88
CA GLU A 49 6.75 7.58 2.01
C GLU A 49 5.22 7.52 2.15
N ASP A 50 4.46 7.58 1.06
CA ASP A 50 2.99 7.44 1.14
C ASP A 50 2.57 6.07 1.69
N VAL A 51 3.31 5.02 1.31
CA VAL A 51 3.09 3.65 1.78
C VAL A 51 3.42 3.55 3.27
N HIS A 52 4.55 4.11 3.70
CA HIS A 52 4.94 4.15 5.11
C HIS A 52 3.92 4.89 5.96
N ASP A 53 3.39 6.02 5.49
CA ASP A 53 2.35 6.77 6.19
C ASP A 53 1.06 5.96 6.33
N ALA A 54 0.65 5.25 5.27
CA ALA A 54 -0.52 4.37 5.31
C ALA A 54 -0.30 3.17 6.24
N TRP A 55 0.88 2.55 6.20
CA TRP A 55 1.27 1.48 7.12
C TRP A 55 1.29 1.97 8.56
N SER A 56 1.85 3.16 8.82
CA SER A 56 1.93 3.76 10.15
C SER A 56 0.53 4.04 10.71
N ALA A 57 -0.37 4.59 9.90
CA ALA A 57 -1.75 4.84 10.30
C ALA A 57 -2.48 3.53 10.66
N TRP A 58 -2.27 2.46 9.88
CA TRP A 58 -2.82 1.15 10.20
C TRP A 58 -2.17 0.53 11.45
N MET A 59 -0.84 0.57 11.55
CA MET A 59 -0.08 -0.03 12.65
C MET A 59 -0.44 0.61 14.00
N GLN A 60 -0.73 1.91 14.04
CA GLN A 60 -1.24 2.57 15.26
C GLN A 60 -2.54 1.96 15.79
N THR A 61 -3.36 1.34 14.95
CA THR A 61 -4.59 0.64 15.38
C THR A 61 -4.32 -0.76 15.93
N ILE A 62 -3.16 -1.34 15.62
CA ILE A 62 -2.75 -2.68 16.01
C ILE A 62 -1.81 -2.64 17.22
N ASP A 63 -0.73 -1.87 17.11
CA ASP A 63 0.27 -1.61 18.14
C ASP A 63 0.80 -0.18 17.99
N SER A 64 0.28 0.73 18.81
CA SER A 64 0.68 2.14 18.83
C SER A 64 2.09 2.36 19.41
N SER A 65 2.76 1.33 19.91
CA SER A 65 4.11 1.40 20.46
C SER A 65 5.18 0.80 19.53
N HIS A 66 4.80 0.36 18.34
CA HIS A 66 5.71 -0.27 17.40
C HIS A 66 6.86 0.67 17.00
N ASP A 67 8.12 0.20 17.11
CA ASP A 67 9.33 1.02 16.92
C ASP A 67 9.44 1.70 15.53
N GLY A 68 8.82 1.08 14.52
CA GLY A 68 8.74 1.64 13.17
C GLY A 68 7.81 2.85 13.00
N LEU A 69 7.05 3.26 14.03
CA LEU A 69 6.16 4.42 14.01
C LEU A 69 6.93 5.73 14.17
N VAL A 70 7.84 5.99 13.24
CA VAL A 70 8.64 7.22 13.13
C VAL A 70 8.46 7.84 11.74
N PRO A 71 8.73 9.14 11.57
CA PRO A 71 8.74 9.76 10.24
C PRO A 71 9.64 9.01 9.26
N CYS A 72 9.26 8.96 7.99
CA CYS A 72 10.03 8.30 6.92
C CYS A 72 11.49 8.80 6.86
N ALA A 73 11.71 10.10 7.09
CA ALA A 73 13.05 10.71 7.13
C ALA A 73 13.96 10.16 8.25
N ASP A 74 13.37 9.56 9.27
CA ASP A 74 14.09 8.98 10.42
C ASP A 74 14.31 7.47 10.27
N LEU A 75 13.78 6.85 9.21
CA LEU A 75 14.02 5.44 8.90
C LEU A 75 15.39 5.21 8.29
N SER A 76 15.93 4.02 8.54
CA SER A 76 17.07 3.54 7.76
C SER A 76 16.64 3.26 6.31
N PRO A 77 17.53 3.42 5.32
CA PRO A 77 17.22 3.07 3.94
C PRO A 77 16.79 1.60 3.75
N GLU A 78 17.33 0.69 4.58
CA GLU A 78 16.96 -0.73 4.56
C GLU A 78 15.51 -0.93 5.05
N THR A 79 15.08 -0.18 6.06
CA THR A 79 13.71 -0.23 6.57
C THR A 79 12.73 0.32 5.53
N LEU A 80 13.03 1.47 4.93
CA LEU A 80 12.19 2.07 3.90
C LEU A 80 12.10 1.21 2.62
N ALA A 81 13.16 0.45 2.31
CA ALA A 81 13.14 -0.49 1.20
C ALA A 81 12.07 -1.60 1.33
N ALA A 82 11.54 -1.83 2.53
CA ALA A 82 10.42 -2.74 2.75
C ALA A 82 9.10 -2.22 2.16
N ASP A 83 8.97 -0.90 1.95
CA ASP A 83 7.78 -0.25 1.38
C ASP A 83 7.78 -0.27 -0.16
N ALA A 84 8.96 -0.36 -0.78
CA ALA A 84 9.13 -0.32 -2.22
C ALA A 84 8.26 -1.34 -3.00
N PRO A 85 8.14 -2.62 -2.58
CA PRO A 85 7.28 -3.58 -3.25
C PRO A 85 5.80 -3.18 -3.26
N TYR A 86 5.32 -2.50 -2.21
CA TYR A 86 3.93 -2.05 -2.13
C TYR A 86 3.71 -0.80 -2.97
N ALA A 87 4.66 0.14 -2.98
CA ALA A 87 4.60 1.31 -3.86
C ALA A 87 4.52 0.86 -5.33
N GLU A 88 5.38 -0.08 -5.76
CA GLU A 88 5.33 -0.66 -7.10
C GLU A 88 4.00 -1.36 -7.40
N ALA A 89 3.49 -2.16 -6.47
CA ALA A 89 2.21 -2.84 -6.64
C ALA A 89 1.03 -1.86 -6.78
N ILE A 90 1.04 -0.74 -6.05
CA ILE A 90 0.04 0.32 -6.19
C ILE A 90 0.13 0.99 -7.55
N ARG A 91 1.35 1.33 -8.01
CA ARG A 91 1.56 1.95 -9.32
C ARG A 91 1.11 1.02 -10.46
N GLU A 92 1.40 -0.27 -10.37
CA GLU A 92 0.98 -1.24 -11.37
C GLU A 92 -0.55 -1.45 -11.37
N ALA A 93 -1.16 -1.57 -10.19
CA ALA A 93 -2.62 -1.64 -10.07
C ALA A 93 -3.30 -0.37 -10.65
N ALA A 94 -2.71 0.81 -10.47
CA ALA A 94 -3.20 2.06 -11.04
C ALA A 94 -3.20 2.02 -12.58
N ARG A 95 -2.12 1.53 -13.20
CA ARG A 95 -2.03 1.35 -14.67
C ARG A 95 -3.09 0.40 -15.18
N GLN A 96 -3.28 -0.74 -14.51
CA GLN A 96 -4.29 -1.72 -14.91
C GLN A 96 -5.71 -1.16 -14.79
N ALA A 97 -6.02 -0.47 -13.70
CA ALA A 97 -7.30 0.18 -13.48
C ALA A 97 -7.61 1.26 -14.54
N ALA A 98 -6.60 2.01 -14.98
CA ALA A 98 -6.74 2.98 -16.06
C ALA A 98 -7.06 2.31 -17.40
N ARG A 99 -6.41 1.18 -17.71
CA ARG A 99 -6.66 0.41 -18.95
C ARG A 99 -8.06 -0.20 -19.01
N SER A 100 -8.62 -0.62 -17.86
CA SER A 100 -9.98 -1.17 -17.80
C SER A 100 -11.09 -0.12 -17.92
N ARG A 101 -10.74 1.18 -17.89
CA ARG A 101 -11.67 2.30 -18.08
C ARG A 101 -11.64 2.89 -19.49
N GLY A 102 -10.66 2.49 -20.31
CA GLY A 102 -10.48 2.92 -21.70
C GLY A 102 -11.20 2.04 -22.70
#